data_AF-K2AHK4-F1
#
_entry.id   AF-K2AHK4-F1
#
_cell.length_a   1.000
_cell.length_b   1.000
_cell.length_c   1.000
_cell.angle_alpha   90.00
_cell.angle_beta   90.00
_cell.angle_gamma   90.00
#
_symmetry.space_group_name_H-M   'P 1'
#
loop_
_entity.id
_entity.type
_entity.pdbx_description
1 polymer ?
#
loop_
_entity_poly.entity_id
_entity_poly.type
_entity_poly.pdbx_seq_one_letter_code
_entity_poly.pdbx_strand_id
1 'polypeptide(L)' 'KIMLALRTAEGLAAEELAEGGCEILLKSPIIKRLADDGYAFLRGGRLSLSVKGFLVMNKIALTVAEILPAAEQH' A
#
# COMPACT_ATOMS: atom_id res chain seq x y z
N LYS A 1 -1.78 -11.65 0.90
CA LYS A 1 -1.05 -10.94 1.99
C LYS A 1 -1.39 -9.45 2.01
N ILE A 2 -1.24 -8.72 0.89
CA ILE A 2 -1.54 -7.28 0.76
C ILE A 2 -2.94 -6.86 1.25
N MET A 3 -4.00 -7.52 0.77
CA MET A 3 -5.38 -7.23 1.21
C MET A 3 -5.59 -7.45 2.71
N LEU A 4 -4.90 -8.42 3.32
CA LEU A 4 -5.05 -8.72 4.74
C LEU A 4 -4.36 -7.64 5.58
N ALA A 5 -3.16 -7.21 5.18
CA ALA A 5 -2.42 -6.17 5.86
C ALA A 5 -3.08 -4.79 5.76
N LEU A 6 -3.66 -4.44 4.60
CA LEU A 6 -4.44 -3.20 4.42
C LEU A 6 -5.75 -3.16 5.23
N ARG A 7 -6.27 -4.32 5.67
CA ARG A 7 -7.43 -4.39 6.57
C ARG A 7 -7.08 -4.11 8.02
N THR A 8 -5.81 -4.23 8.40
CA THR A 8 -5.38 -3.98 9.78
C THR A 8 -5.31 -2.48 10.04
N ALA A 9 -5.59 -2.07 11.29
CA ALA A 9 -5.41 -0.68 11.71
C ALA A 9 -3.96 -0.20 11.56
N GLU A 10 -3.00 -1.13 11.58
CA GLU A 10 -1.59 -0.85 11.43
C GLU A 10 -1.17 -0.58 9.97
N GLY A 11 -2.02 -0.96 9.01
CA GLY A 11 -1.73 -0.85 7.59
C GLY A 11 -0.63 -1.80 7.13
N LEU A 12 -0.22 -1.60 5.88
CA LEU A 12 0.71 -2.45 5.17
C LEU A 12 2.14 -1.93 5.33
N ALA A 13 2.99 -2.67 6.05
CA ALA A 13 4.40 -2.31 6.16
C ALA A 13 5.13 -2.67 4.85
N ALA A 14 5.91 -1.72 4.35
CA ALA A 14 6.56 -1.85 3.05
C ALA A 14 7.67 -2.90 3.04
N GLU A 15 8.31 -3.11 4.19
CA GLU A 15 9.30 -4.16 4.44
C GLU A 15 8.72 -5.58 4.44
N GLU A 16 7.42 -5.75 4.72
CA GLU A 16 6.73 -7.04 4.68
C GLU A 16 6.34 -7.48 3.26
N LEU A 17 6.50 -6.57 2.30
CA LEU A 17 6.07 -6.76 0.92
C LEU A 17 7.21 -7.22 0.03
N ALA A 18 8.33 -6.52 0.06
CA ALA A 18 9.49 -6.81 -0.76
C ALA A 18 10.70 -6.04 -0.23
N GLU A 19 11.90 -6.52 -0.55
CA GLU A 19 13.12 -5.73 -0.37
C GLU A 19 13.00 -4.41 -1.16
N GLY A 20 13.31 -3.29 -0.51
CA GLY A 20 13.12 -1.96 -1.10
C GLY A 20 11.66 -1.47 -1.20
N GLY A 21 10.69 -2.22 -0.65
CA GLY A 21 9.26 -1.86 -0.72
C GLY A 21 8.96 -0.45 -0.21
N CYS A 22 9.67 0.02 0.81
CA CYS A 22 9.51 1.39 1.34
C CYS A 22 9.84 2.44 0.28
N GLU A 23 10.93 2.25 -0.46
CA GLU A 23 11.36 3.16 -1.52
C GLU A 23 10.38 3.15 -2.69
N ILE A 24 9.84 1.97 -3.04
CA ILE A 24 8.81 1.83 -4.07
C ILE A 24 7.53 2.58 -3.69
N LEU A 25 7.03 2.41 -2.46
CA LEU A 25 5.82 3.10 -2.02
C LEU A 25 6.01 4.62 -1.97
N LEU A 26 7.17 5.10 -1.50
CA LEU A 26 7.49 6.53 -1.42
C LEU A 26 7.67 7.18 -2.79
N LYS A 27 8.28 6.48 -3.75
CA LYS A 27 8.54 6.99 -5.09
C LYS A 27 7.39 6.74 -6.06
N SER A 28 6.42 5.90 -5.71
CA SER A 28 5.30 5.57 -6.59
C SER A 28 4.37 6.78 -6.79
N PRO A 29 4.21 7.28 -8.04
CA PRO A 29 3.27 8.35 -8.34
C PRO A 29 1.82 7.95 -8.04
N ILE A 30 1.50 6.67 -8.16
CA ILE A 30 0.16 6.15 -7.93
C ILE A 30 -0.18 6.18 -6.43
N ILE A 31 0.77 5.79 -5.57
CA ILE A 31 0.57 5.86 -4.12
C ILE A 31 0.47 7.31 -3.66
N LYS A 32 1.31 8.18 -4.21
CA LYS A 32 1.21 9.63 -3.96
C LYS A 32 -0.19 10.15 -4.32
N ARG A 33 -0.71 9.79 -5.49
CA ARG A 33 -2.07 10.19 -5.91
C ARG A 33 -3.15 9.66 -4.99
N LEU A 34 -3.06 8.40 -4.54
CA LEU A 34 -4.00 7.85 -3.55
C LEU A 34 -3.96 8.62 -2.22
N ALA A 35 -2.78 9.11 -1.81
CA ALA A 35 -2.65 9.95 -0.64
C ALA A 35 -3.22 11.36 -0.85
N ASP A 36 -2.91 12.00 -1.98
CA ASP A 36 -3.42 13.32 -2.35
C ASP A 36 -4.97 13.31 -2.46
N ASP A 37 -5.54 12.23 -2.99
CA ASP A 37 -6.99 12.02 -3.11
C ASP A 37 -7.66 11.59 -1.77
N GLY A 38 -6.88 11.45 -0.70
CA GLY A 38 -7.34 11.13 0.66
C GLY A 38 -7.76 9.68 0.87
N TYR A 39 -7.32 8.75 0.01
CA TYR A 39 -7.61 7.31 0.15
C TYR A 39 -6.61 6.59 1.05
N ALA A 40 -5.36 7.04 1.10
CA ALA A 40 -4.31 6.36 1.85
C ALA A 40 -3.35 7.34 2.55
N PHE A 41 -2.57 6.85 3.48
CA PHE A 41 -1.53 7.61 4.18
C PHE A 41 -0.25 6.77 4.27
N LEU A 42 0.89 7.40 4.03
CA LEU A 42 2.21 6.83 4.25
C LEU A 42 2.79 7.40 5.54
N ARG A 43 3.07 6.53 6.53
CA ARG A 43 3.73 6.91 7.78
C ARG A 43 4.76 5.86 8.17
N GLY A 44 6.01 6.28 8.40
CA GLY A 44 7.07 5.39 8.87
C GLY A 44 7.29 4.16 8.00
N GLY A 45 7.15 4.29 6.68
CA GLY A 45 7.26 3.14 5.76
C GLY A 45 6.05 2.21 5.75
N ARG A 46 4.91 2.61 6.34
CA ARG A 46 3.64 1.86 6.30
C ARG A 46 2.58 2.60 5.49
N LEU A 47 1.85 1.86 4.67
CA LEU A 47 0.70 2.34 3.90
C LEU A 47 -0.59 1.96 4.63
N SER A 48 -1.30 2.95 5.16
CA SER A 48 -2.59 2.79 5.82
C SER A 48 -3.72 3.37 4.97
N LEU A 49 -4.95 2.88 5.13
CA LEU A 49 -6.11 3.39 4.41
C LEU A 49 -6.92 4.37 5.28
N SER A 50 -7.50 5.39 4.64
CA SER A 50 -8.56 6.18 5.26
C SER A 50 -9.89 5.41 5.23
N VAL A 51 -10.92 5.93 5.90
CA VAL A 51 -12.30 5.39 5.78
C VAL A 51 -12.74 5.34 4.32
N LYS A 52 -12.42 6.38 3.54
CA LYS A 52 -12.70 6.46 2.10
C LYS A 52 -11.90 5.41 1.32
N GLY A 53 -10.63 5.19 1.67
CA GLY A 53 -9.78 4.12 1.12
C GLY A 53 -10.34 2.74 1.37
N PHE A 54 -10.88 2.50 2.57
CA PHE A 54 -11.44 1.20 2.96
C PHE A 54 -12.61 0.78 2.06
N LEU A 55 -13.46 1.72 1.64
CA LEU A 55 -14.58 1.47 0.72
C LEU A 55 -14.14 0.96 -0.65
N VAL A 56 -12.93 1.34 -1.09
CA VAL A 56 -12.34 0.94 -2.38
C VAL A 56 -11.09 0.07 -2.20
N MET A 57 -10.94 -0.56 -1.04
CA MET A 57 -9.73 -1.26 -0.62
C MET A 57 -9.28 -2.32 -1.62
N ASN A 58 -10.20 -3.07 -2.23
CA ASN A 58 -9.85 -4.09 -3.23
C ASN A 58 -9.11 -3.47 -4.43
N LYS A 59 -9.53 -2.30 -4.89
CA LYS A 59 -8.87 -1.58 -5.98
C LYS A 59 -7.47 -1.12 -5.56
N ILE A 60 -7.35 -0.56 -4.36
CA ILE A 60 -6.06 -0.13 -3.83
C ILE A 60 -5.10 -1.31 -3.65
N ALA A 61 -5.58 -2.44 -3.13
CA ALA A 61 -4.77 -3.63 -2.93
C ALA A 61 -4.23 -4.20 -4.26
N LEU A 62 -5.03 -4.20 -5.32
CA LEU A 62 -4.59 -4.59 -6.66
C LEU A 62 -3.54 -3.63 -7.20
N THR A 63 -3.78 -2.32 -7.11
CA THR A 63 -2.81 -1.30 -7.51
C THR A 63 -1.48 -1.42 -6.76
N VAL A 64 -1.54 -1.66 -5.46
CA VAL A 64 -0.34 -1.86 -4.62
C VAL A 64 0.39 -3.14 -5.02
N ALA A 65 -0.34 -4.23 -5.31
CA ALA A 65 0.24 -5.49 -5.78
C ALA A 65 0.94 -5.36 -7.15
N GLU A 66 0.45 -4.52 -8.04
CA GLU A 66 1.03 -4.30 -9.37
C GLU A 66 2.35 -3.50 -9.32
N ILE A 67 2.47 -2.56 -8.40
CA ILE A 67 3.65 -1.68 -8.31
C ILE A 67 4.76 -2.25 -7.42
N LEU A 68 4.42 -3.15 -6.50
CA LEU A 68 5.42 -3.86 -5.73
C LEU A 68 5.98 -4.92 -6.66
N PRO A 69 7.30 -4.92 -6.92
CA PRO A 69 7.93 -5.95 -7.74
C PRO A 69 7.51 -7.26 -7.11
N ALA A 70 6.86 -8.11 -7.92
CA ALA A 70 6.15 -9.29 -7.47
C ALA A 70 6.89 -9.91 -6.29
N ALA A 71 6.38 -9.64 -5.07
CA ALA A 71 6.88 -10.25 -3.85
C ALA A 71 6.95 -11.72 -4.17
N GLU A 72 8.17 -12.25 -4.25
CA GLU A 72 8.47 -13.44 -5.05
C GLU A 72 7.42 -14.51 -4.84
N GLN A 73 7.01 -15.13 -5.95
CA GLN A 73 6.13 -16.29 -5.96
C GLN A 73 6.83 -17.46 -5.24
N HIS A 74 6.92 -17.42 -3.91
CA HIS A 74 7.45 -18.49 -3.07
C HIS A 74 6.67 -18.56 -1.74
#